data_AF-A0A6C0BAZ0-F1
#
_entry.id   AF-A0A6C0BAZ0-F1
#
_cell.length_a   1.000
_cell.length_b   1.000
_cell.length_c   1.000
_cell.angle_alpha   90.00
_cell.angle_beta   90.00
_cell.angle_gamma   90.00
#
_symmetry.space_group_name_H-M   'P 1'
#
loop_
_entity.id
_entity.type
_entity.pdbx_description
1 polymer ?
#
loop_
_entity_poly.entity_id
_entity_poly.type
_entity_poly.pdbx_seq_one_letter_code
_entity_poly.pdbx_strand_id
1 'polypeptide(L)' 'MEDGKFFLETVWYMVAERVIERAIEVYGLDEGRAAALREVFLKGNLYRVELS' A
#
# COMPACT_ATOMS: atom_id res chain seq x y z
N MET A 1 -17.20 13.85 -6.25
CA MET A 1 -17.00 12.39 -6.37
C MET A 1 -15.52 12.04 -6.51
N GLU A 2 -14.75 12.77 -7.34
CA GLU A 2 -13.30 12.57 -7.48
C GLU A 2 -12.51 12.84 -6.19
N ASP A 3 -12.86 13.90 -5.44
CA ASP A 3 -12.16 14.22 -4.17
C ASP A 3 -12.28 13.13 -3.11
N GLY A 4 -13.44 12.47 -3.03
CA GLY A 4 -13.67 11.37 -2.09
C GLY A 4 -12.85 10.12 -2.46
N LYS A 5 -12.73 9.85 -3.76
CA LYS A 5 -11.89 8.76 -4.28
C LYS A 5 -10.41 9.04 -3.99
N PHE A 6 -9.94 10.25 -4.29
CA PHE A 6 -8.55 10.65 -4.02
C PHE A 6 -8.20 10.59 -2.53
N PHE A 7 -9.12 11.02 -1.65
CA PHE A 7 -8.94 10.91 -0.22
C PHE A 7 -8.81 9.44 0.24
N LEU A 8 -9.68 8.56 -0.24
CA LEU A 8 -9.63 7.13 0.09
C LEU A 8 -8.37 6.45 -0.43
N GLU A 9 -7.94 6.76 -1.65
CA GLU A 9 -6.69 6.26 -2.22
C GLU A 9 -5.48 6.72 -1.41
N THR A 10 -5.46 7.98 -0.96
CA THR A 10 -4.38 8.53 -0.13
C THR A 10 -4.33 7.85 1.25
N VAL A 11 -5.49 7.71 1.90
CA VAL A 11 -5.58 7.05 3.21
C VAL A 11 -5.17 5.59 3.11
N TRP A 12 -5.62 4.90 2.06
CA TRP A 12 -5.22 3.52 1.80
C TRP A 12 -3.70 3.41 1.63
N TYR A 13 -3.10 4.26 0.80
CA TYR A 13 -1.67 4.25 0.54
C TYR A 13 -0.86 4.44 1.84
N MET A 14 -1.24 5.42 2.67
CA MET A 14 -0.58 5.66 3.96
C MET A 14 -0.64 4.44 4.90
N VAL A 15 -1.77 3.73 4.93
CA VAL A 15 -1.92 2.54 5.78
C VAL A 15 -1.11 1.38 5.20
N ALA A 16 -1.20 1.15 3.89
CA ALA A 16 -0.48 0.09 3.20
C ALA A 16 1.04 0.24 3.37
N GLU A 17 1.57 1.45 3.21
CA GLU A 17 2.99 1.76 3.42
C GLU A 17 3.45 1.39 4.83
N ARG A 18 2.71 1.80 5.87
CA ARG A 18 3.06 1.46 7.26
C ARG A 18 3.07 -0.04 7.52
N VAL A 19 2.14 -0.78 6.93
CA VAL A 19 2.08 -2.25 7.07
C VAL A 19 3.28 -2.91 6.39
N ILE A 20 3.61 -2.46 5.17
CA ILE A 20 4.73 -3.00 4.38
C ILE A 20 6.07 -2.73 5.06
N GLU A 21 6.32 -1.49 5.52
CA GLU A 21 7.56 -1.17 6.23
C GLU A 21 7.69 -1.98 7.52
N ARG A 22 6.59 -2.13 8.27
CA ARG A 22 6.59 -2.99 9.46
C ARG A 22 6.88 -4.45 9.12
N ALA A 23 6.36 -4.97 8.02
CA ALA A 23 6.64 -6.34 7.57
C ALA A 23 8.12 -6.50 7.18
N ILE A 24 8.69 -5.54 6.46
CA ILE A 24 10.13 -5.52 6.11
C ILE A 24 10.99 -5.60 7.36
N GLU A 25 10.67 -4.80 8.38
CA GLU A 25 11.37 -4.81 9.68
C GLU A 25 11.24 -6.15 10.40
N VAL A 26 10.01 -6.66 10.58
CA VAL A 26 9.73 -7.87 11.37
C VAL A 26 10.34 -9.11 10.73
N TYR A 27 10.28 -9.21 9.40
CA TYR A 27 10.84 -10.35 8.67
C TYR A 27 12.31 -10.17 8.30
N GLY A 28 12.93 -9.02 8.62
CA GLY A 28 14.33 -8.74 8.30
C GLY A 28 14.62 -8.88 6.81
N LEU A 29 13.73 -8.37 5.96
CA LEU A 29 13.86 -8.54 4.51
C LEU A 29 15.07 -7.78 3.99
N ASP A 30 15.82 -8.41 3.09
CA ASP A 30 16.85 -7.75 2.31
C ASP A 30 16.25 -6.70 1.36
N GLU A 31 17.10 -5.81 0.85
CA GLU A 31 16.68 -4.69 0.01
C GLU A 31 15.91 -5.12 -1.24
N GLY A 32 16.28 -6.26 -1.84
CA GLY A 32 15.61 -6.79 -3.03
C GLY A 32 14.19 -7.29 -2.73
N ARG A 33 14.02 -8.04 -1.63
CA ARG A 33 12.71 -8.51 -1.18
C ARG A 33 11.82 -7.36 -0.69
N ALA A 34 12.40 -6.38 0.00
CA ALA A 34 11.70 -5.17 0.41
C ALA A 34 11.19 -4.37 -0.80
N ALA A 35 12.02 -4.19 -1.83
CA ALA A 35 11.63 -3.52 -3.07
C ALA A 35 10.49 -4.25 -3.79
N ALA A 36 10.57 -5.58 -3.91
CA ALA A 36 9.50 -6.38 -4.50
C ALA A 36 8.19 -6.26 -3.71
N LEU A 37 8.25 -6.25 -2.37
CA LEU A 37 7.07 -6.08 -1.52
C LEU A 37 6.41 -4.73 -1.74
N ARG A 38 7.20 -3.64 -1.76
CA ARG A 38 6.70 -2.29 -2.05
C ARG A 38 6.05 -2.22 -3.43
N GLU A 39 6.69 -2.79 -4.45
CA GLU A 39 6.16 -2.75 -5.82
C GLU A 39 4.81 -3.45 -5.94
N VAL A 40 4.65 -4.62 -5.31
CA VAL A 40 3.41 -5.40 -5.38
C VAL A 40 2.29 -4.70 -4.60
N PHE A 41 2.56 -4.27 -3.36
CA PHE A 41 1.50 -3.87 -2.44
C PHE A 41 1.21 -2.36 -2.41
N LEU A 42 2.11 -1.50 -2.92
CA LEU A 42 1.88 -0.05 -3.05
C LEU A 42 1.38 0.37 -4.44
N LYS A 43 1.29 -0.56 -5.41
CA LYS A 43 0.63 -0.25 -6.69
C LYS A 43 -0.87 -0.02 -6.47
N GLY A 44 -1.33 1.18 -6.77
CA GLY A 44 -2.70 1.67 -6.55
C GLY A 44 -3.84 0.92 -7.27
N ASN A 45 -3.56 -0.20 -7.94
CA ASN A 45 -4.49 -0.86 -8.86
C ASN A 45 -4.97 -2.25 -8.40
N LEU A 46 -4.62 -2.71 -7.19
CA LEU A 46 -5.02 -4.02 -6.69
C LEU A 46 -6.28 -4.02 -5.80
N TYR A 47 -6.90 -2.87 -5.58
CA TYR A 47 -8.11 -2.77 -4.77
C TYR A 47 -9.22 -2.03 -5.52
N ARG A 48 -10.41 -2.63 -5.55
CA ARG A 48 -11.62 -2.01 -6.09
C ARG A 48 -12.42 -1.44 -4.93
N VAL A 49 -12.49 -0.11 -4.84
CA VAL A 49 -13.37 0.55 -3.88
C VAL A 49 -14.80 0.54 -4.44
N GLU A 50 -15.67 -0.29 -3.86
CA GLU A 50 -17.10 -0.27 -4.15
C GLU A 50 -17.80 0.58 -3.08
N LEU A 51 -18.33 1.74 -3.50
CA LEU A 51 -19.18 2.58 -2.66
C LEU A 51 -20.64 2.17 -2.93
N SER A 52 -21.25 1.44 -2.00
CA SER A 52 -22.68 1.07 -2.02
C SER A 52 -23.55 2.17 -1.41
#